data_AF-A0A8S3JG46-F1
#
_entry.id   AF-A0A8S3JG46-F1
#
_cell.length_a   1.000
_cell.length_b   1.000
_cell.length_c   1.000
_cell.angle_alpha   90.00
_cell.angle_beta   90.00
_cell.angle_gamma   90.00
#
_symmetry.space_group_name_H-M   'P 1'
#
loop_
_entity.id
_entity.type
_entity.pdbx_description
1 polymer ?
#
loop_
_entity_poly.entity_id
_entity_poly.type
_entity_poly.pdbx_seq_one_letter_code
_entity_poly.pdbx_strand_id
1 'polypeptide(L)'
;ALLDQIQHALASYLETKRSNFPRFYFLSDEELLEILSQTRNPMAVQPHLRKCFEGINRLEFASKGGEDMEMTVTVAPEIRAMLSPEGERVEVLKVKATGNVEDWLKQVEKNMVTAVRTCIKKAKDDFEKSVREEWLIRHAHQSVLTVSQTYWCVALTQTLTSDESIRQATLEDFEKKSYLDLNKLAALVRQELP
;
A
#
# COMPACT_ATOMS: atom_id res chain seq x y z
N ALA A 1 -12.00 -31.10 -31.56
CA ALA A 1 -10.83 -30.77 -32.40
C ALA A 1 -10.55 -29.27 -32.41
N LEU A 2 -11.36 -28.43 -33.07
CA LEU A 2 -11.12 -26.97 -33.11
C LEU A 2 -11.29 -26.30 -31.74
N LEU A 3 -12.34 -26.68 -30.99
CA LEU A 3 -12.58 -26.15 -29.64
C LEU A 3 -11.42 -26.47 -28.69
N ASP A 4 -10.94 -27.72 -28.72
CA ASP A 4 -9.82 -28.17 -27.88
C ASP A 4 -8.50 -27.43 -28.20
N GLN A 5 -8.26 -27.14 -29.49
CA GLN A 5 -7.11 -26.35 -29.93
C GLN A 5 -7.20 -24.90 -29.43
N ILE A 6 -8.39 -24.29 -29.50
CA ILE A 6 -8.61 -22.93 -28.98
C ILE A 6 -8.41 -22.89 -27.46
N GLN A 7 -8.95 -23.88 -26.73
CA GLN A 7 -8.77 -23.99 -25.28
C GLN A 7 -7.30 -24.15 -24.89
N HIS A 8 -6.56 -24.99 -25.61
CA HIS A 8 -5.13 -25.18 -25.35
C HIS A 8 -4.32 -23.90 -25.64
N ALA A 9 -4.61 -23.22 -26.76
CA ALA A 9 -3.94 -21.96 -27.10
C ALA A 9 -4.24 -20.86 -26.07
N LEU A 10 -5.49 -20.77 -25.59
CA LEU A 10 -5.91 -19.84 -24.56
C LEU A 10 -5.20 -20.11 -23.23
N ALA A 11 -5.16 -21.37 -22.79
CA ALA A 11 -4.46 -21.76 -21.57
C ALA A 11 -2.97 -21.41 -21.64
N SER A 12 -2.31 -21.70 -22.76
CA SER A 12 -0.89 -21.34 -22.96
C SER A 12 -0.66 -19.83 -22.96
N TYR A 13 -1.59 -19.06 -23.53
CA TYR A 13 -1.54 -17.60 -23.52
C TYR A 13 -1.69 -17.02 -22.09
N LEU A 14 -2.68 -17.49 -21.33
CA LEU A 14 -2.88 -17.09 -19.94
C LEU A 14 -1.68 -17.45 -19.07
N GLU A 15 -1.10 -18.63 -19.26
CA GLU A 15 0.10 -19.06 -18.53
C GLU A 15 1.30 -18.17 -18.82
N THR A 16 1.46 -17.73 -20.07
CA THR A 16 2.51 -16.75 -20.43
C THR A 16 2.29 -15.42 -19.70
N LYS A 17 1.04 -14.96 -19.59
CA LYS A 17 0.69 -13.74 -18.86
C LYS A 17 0.94 -13.87 -17.36
N ARG A 18 0.60 -15.01 -16.76
CA ARG A 18 0.88 -15.32 -15.35
C ARG A 18 2.38 -15.42 -15.06
N SER A 19 3.13 -16.09 -15.93
CA SER A 19 4.59 -16.16 -15.85
C SER A 19 5.24 -14.77 -15.91
N ASN A 20 4.69 -13.88 -16.74
CA ASN A 20 5.17 -12.51 -16.83
C ASN A 20 4.83 -11.70 -15.58
N PHE A 21 3.63 -11.83 -15.00
CA PHE A 21 3.23 -11.16 -13.77
C PHE A 21 2.59 -12.14 -12.78
N PRO A 22 3.39 -12.71 -11.85
CA PRO A 22 2.95 -13.81 -10.98
C PRO A 22 1.72 -13.51 -10.12
N ARG A 23 1.40 -12.24 -9.85
CA ARG A 23 0.17 -11.90 -9.09
C ARG A 23 -1.12 -12.25 -9.85
N PHE A 24 -1.06 -12.55 -11.15
CA PHE A 24 -2.20 -13.11 -11.89
C PHE A 24 -2.52 -14.57 -11.55
N TYR A 25 -1.66 -15.28 -10.80
CA TYR A 25 -2.04 -16.60 -10.26
C TYR A 25 -3.15 -16.50 -9.20
N PHE A 26 -3.39 -15.32 -8.62
CA PHE A 26 -4.49 -15.08 -7.67
C PHE A 26 -5.85 -14.82 -8.34
N LEU A 27 -5.89 -14.75 -9.67
CA LEU A 27 -7.10 -14.54 -10.46
C LEU A 27 -7.56 -15.84 -11.13
N SER A 28 -8.87 -16.02 -11.24
CA SER A 28 -9.42 -17.07 -12.09
C SER A 28 -9.12 -16.79 -13.57
N ASP A 29 -9.25 -17.81 -14.42
CA ASP A 29 -9.06 -17.65 -15.87
C ASP A 29 -10.06 -16.63 -16.44
N GLU A 30 -11.31 -16.62 -15.96
CA GLU A 30 -12.35 -15.66 -16.37
C GLU A 30 -11.98 -14.22 -15.99
N GLU A 31 -11.50 -13.99 -14.76
CA GLU A 31 -11.10 -12.67 -14.28
C GLU A 31 -9.88 -12.13 -15.03
N LEU A 32 -8.90 -13.01 -15.29
CA LEU A 32 -7.73 -12.61 -16.07
C LEU A 32 -8.12 -12.28 -17.52
N LEU A 33 -9.05 -13.02 -18.12
CA LEU A 33 -9.57 -12.71 -19.45
C LEU A 33 -10.35 -11.40 -19.48
N GLU A 34 -11.13 -11.09 -18.44
CA GLU A 34 -11.85 -9.82 -18.33
C GLU A 34 -10.86 -8.64 -18.38
N ILE A 35 -9.78 -8.71 -17.59
CA ILE A 35 -8.70 -7.71 -17.61
C ILE A 35 -8.03 -7.61 -18.98
N LEU A 36 -7.68 -8.75 -19.59
CA LEU A 36 -6.97 -8.79 -20.87
C LEU A 36 -7.87 -8.41 -22.06
N SER A 37 -9.19 -8.54 -21.94
CA SER A 37 -10.14 -8.14 -22.99
C SER A 37 -10.30 -6.63 -23.06
N GLN A 38 -10.15 -5.92 -21.93
CA GLN A 38 -10.33 -4.48 -21.81
C GLN A 38 -9.00 -3.70 -21.85
N THR A 39 -8.06 -4.08 -22.74
CA THR A 39 -6.73 -3.44 -22.84
C THR A 39 -6.75 -1.91 -23.01
N ARG A 40 -7.84 -1.36 -23.57
CA ARG A 40 -8.01 0.09 -23.77
C ARG A 40 -8.54 0.82 -22.54
N ASN A 41 -9.12 0.11 -21.57
CA ASN A 41 -9.69 0.67 -20.37
C ASN A 41 -8.94 0.15 -19.13
N PRO A 42 -7.91 0.86 -18.64
CA PRO A 42 -7.17 0.43 -17.46
C PRO A 42 -7.96 0.57 -16.16
N MET A 43 -9.17 1.17 -16.16
CA MET A 43 -10.06 1.12 -15.00
C MET A 43 -10.66 -0.28 -14.80
N ALA A 44 -10.65 -1.13 -15.83
CA ALA A 44 -11.18 -2.49 -15.77
C ALA A 44 -10.44 -3.39 -14.76
N VAL A 45 -9.20 -3.05 -14.40
CA VAL A 45 -8.45 -3.84 -13.39
C VAL A 45 -8.94 -3.63 -11.96
N GLN A 46 -9.62 -2.51 -11.67
CA GLN A 46 -9.94 -2.07 -10.31
C GLN A 46 -10.67 -3.14 -9.47
N PRO A 47 -11.66 -3.89 -10.01
CA PRO A 47 -12.36 -4.93 -9.24
C PRO A 47 -11.44 -6.08 -8.83
N HIS A 48 -10.42 -6.37 -9.62
CA HIS A 48 -9.52 -7.51 -9.44
C HIS A 48 -8.24 -7.16 -8.66
N LEU A 49 -7.94 -5.86 -8.49
CA LEU A 49 -6.72 -5.41 -7.80
C LEU A 49 -6.60 -5.95 -6.37
N ARG A 50 -7.71 -6.05 -5.64
CA ARG A 50 -7.74 -6.60 -4.26
C ARG A 50 -7.22 -8.03 -4.17
N LYS A 51 -7.38 -8.84 -5.23
CA LYS A 51 -6.87 -10.21 -5.30
C LYS A 51 -5.39 -10.24 -5.65
N CYS A 52 -4.93 -9.32 -6.49
CA CYS A 52 -3.52 -9.25 -6.90
C CYS A 52 -2.62 -8.56 -5.85
N PHE A 53 -3.16 -7.63 -5.08
CA PHE A 53 -2.41 -6.80 -4.13
C PHE A 53 -3.07 -6.79 -2.75
N GLU A 54 -2.38 -7.37 -1.79
CA GLU A 54 -2.69 -7.20 -0.38
C GLU A 54 -2.33 -5.75 0.03
N GLY A 55 -3.34 -4.93 0.29
CA GLY A 55 -3.19 -3.53 0.69
C GLY A 55 -3.44 -2.48 -0.39
N ILE A 56 -3.68 -2.87 -1.65
CA ILE A 56 -4.20 -1.94 -2.68
C ILE A 56 -5.63 -2.32 -3.01
N ASN A 57 -6.56 -1.45 -2.62
CA ASN A 57 -7.97 -1.55 -2.95
C ASN A 57 -8.28 -0.89 -4.30
N ARG A 58 -7.76 0.32 -4.52
CA ARG A 58 -7.96 1.07 -5.75
C ARG A 58 -6.73 1.86 -6.15
N LEU A 59 -6.60 2.13 -7.44
CA LEU A 59 -5.63 3.09 -7.98
C LEU A 59 -6.33 4.40 -8.32
N GLU A 60 -5.71 5.52 -7.94
CA GLU A 60 -6.18 6.86 -8.31
C GLU A 60 -5.54 7.24 -9.65
N PHE A 61 -6.37 7.43 -10.66
CA PHE A 61 -5.94 7.92 -11.96
C PHE A 61 -6.12 9.43 -12.02
N ALA A 62 -5.15 10.12 -12.61
CA ALA A 62 -5.18 11.56 -12.80
C ALA A 62 -6.32 11.93 -13.75
N SER A 63 -7.42 12.45 -13.21
CA SER A 63 -8.44 13.11 -14.02
C SER A 63 -7.90 14.48 -14.46
N LYS A 64 -8.02 14.78 -15.76
CA LYS A 64 -7.82 16.15 -16.25
C LYS A 64 -9.14 16.92 -16.13
N GLY A 65 -9.49 17.29 -14.90
CA GLY A 65 -10.49 18.34 -14.59
C GLY A 65 -11.96 18.01 -14.84
N GLY A 66 -12.79 18.34 -13.85
CA GLY A 66 -14.25 18.48 -14.00
C GLY A 66 -15.02 17.17 -13.83
N GLU A 67 -15.94 17.20 -12.86
CA GLU A 67 -17.14 16.36 -12.88
C GLU A 67 -17.80 16.49 -14.27
N ASP A 68 -18.23 15.39 -14.87
CA ASP A 68 -18.98 15.33 -16.14
C ASP A 68 -18.23 15.47 -17.47
N MET A 69 -17.09 14.78 -17.65
CA MET A 69 -16.67 14.42 -19.01
C MET A 69 -16.40 12.92 -19.14
N GLU A 70 -17.22 12.27 -19.99
CA GLU A 70 -16.88 11.03 -20.69
C GLU A 70 -15.38 11.05 -21.00
N MET A 71 -14.68 10.05 -20.47
CA MET A 71 -13.24 9.90 -20.56
C MET A 71 -12.84 9.82 -22.04
N THR A 72 -12.56 10.97 -22.66
CA THR A 72 -12.12 11.04 -24.05
C THR A 72 -10.84 10.21 -24.16
N VAL A 73 -10.90 9.19 -25.00
CA VAL A 73 -10.00 8.04 -25.20
C VAL A 73 -8.56 8.42 -25.61
N THR A 74 -8.17 9.69 -25.53
CA THR A 74 -6.96 10.21 -26.21
C THR A 74 -5.74 10.42 -25.32
N VAL A 75 -5.86 10.33 -23.98
CA VAL A 75 -4.69 10.43 -23.08
C VAL A 75 -4.67 9.23 -22.15
N ALA A 76 -3.56 8.50 -22.17
CA ALA A 76 -3.36 7.38 -21.27
C ALA A 76 -3.51 7.81 -19.81
N PRO A 77 -4.34 7.12 -19.02
CA PRO A 77 -4.58 7.54 -17.66
C PRO A 77 -3.34 7.27 -16.81
N GLU A 78 -2.95 8.28 -16.06
CA GLU A 78 -1.74 8.32 -15.23
C GLU A 78 -2.11 7.96 -13.79
N ILE A 79 -1.50 6.92 -13.22
CA ILE A 79 -1.73 6.53 -11.83
C ILE A 79 -0.90 7.46 -10.92
N ARG A 80 -1.55 8.05 -9.91
CA ARG A 80 -0.93 9.01 -8.97
C ARG A 80 -0.91 8.56 -7.53
N ALA A 81 -1.89 7.78 -7.10
CA ALA A 81 -1.95 7.28 -5.75
C ALA A 81 -2.54 5.87 -5.72
N MET A 82 -2.29 5.19 -4.62
CA MET A 82 -2.96 3.94 -4.25
C MET A 82 -3.81 4.19 -3.02
N LEU A 83 -4.99 3.58 -3.00
CA LEU A 83 -5.91 3.61 -1.87
C LEU A 83 -5.95 2.24 -1.22
N SER A 84 -5.84 2.20 0.10
CA SER A 84 -5.98 0.97 0.88
C SER A 84 -7.45 0.56 1.05
N PRO A 85 -7.74 -0.67 1.49
CA PRO A 85 -9.09 -1.10 1.86
C PRO A 85 -9.73 -0.23 2.96
N GLU A 86 -8.91 0.32 3.84
CA GLU A 86 -9.28 1.19 4.97
C GLU A 86 -9.46 2.65 4.56
N GLY A 87 -9.25 2.98 3.28
CA GLY A 87 -9.39 4.33 2.73
C GLY A 87 -8.12 5.18 2.82
N GLU A 88 -7.00 4.62 3.25
CA GLU A 88 -5.73 5.35 3.31
C GLU A 88 -5.19 5.63 1.91
N ARG A 89 -4.82 6.89 1.65
CA ARG A 89 -4.26 7.32 0.37
C ARG A 89 -2.74 7.49 0.47
N VAL A 90 -2.01 6.77 -0.38
CA VAL A 90 -0.55 6.90 -0.50
C VAL A 90 -0.17 7.31 -1.92
N GLU A 91 0.55 8.42 -2.03
CA GLU A 91 1.04 8.91 -3.33
C GLU A 91 2.16 8.03 -3.85
N VAL A 92 2.10 7.72 -5.15
CA VAL A 92 3.10 6.91 -5.84
C VAL A 92 3.75 7.72 -6.96
N LEU A 93 4.94 7.29 -7.37
CA LEU A 93 5.54 7.81 -8.58
C LEU A 93 4.62 7.53 -9.78
N LYS A 94 4.46 8.53 -10.65
CA LYS A 94 3.56 8.51 -11.79
C LYS A 94 3.81 7.28 -12.68
N VAL A 95 2.77 6.48 -12.90
CA VAL A 95 2.80 5.34 -13.84
C VAL A 95 1.81 5.59 -14.95
N LYS A 96 2.25 5.44 -16.21
CA LYS A 96 1.35 5.48 -17.37
C LYS A 96 0.75 4.11 -17.58
N ALA A 97 -0.57 3.99 -17.56
CA ALA A 97 -1.26 2.74 -17.86
C ALA A 97 -1.41 2.55 -19.38
N THR A 98 -0.28 2.34 -20.07
CA THR A 98 -0.22 2.12 -21.53
C THR A 98 0.42 0.79 -21.88
N GLY A 99 -0.08 0.13 -22.91
CA GLY A 99 0.48 -1.13 -23.40
C GLY A 99 -0.06 -2.32 -22.62
N ASN A 100 0.77 -3.35 -22.46
CA ASN A 100 0.36 -4.57 -21.77
C ASN A 100 0.08 -4.32 -20.29
N VAL A 101 -0.98 -4.95 -19.78
CA VAL A 101 -1.43 -4.78 -18.39
C VAL A 101 -0.36 -5.21 -17.39
N GLU A 102 0.35 -6.30 -17.67
CA GLU A 102 1.43 -6.79 -16.82
C GLU A 102 2.59 -5.79 -16.68
N ASP A 103 2.88 -4.98 -17.69
CA ASP A 103 4.08 -4.14 -17.73
C ASP A 103 3.93 -2.90 -16.85
N TRP A 104 2.76 -2.29 -16.86
CA TRP A 104 2.48 -1.15 -15.98
C TRP A 104 2.09 -1.61 -14.56
N LEU A 105 1.47 -2.79 -14.38
CA LEU A 105 1.24 -3.35 -13.04
C LEU A 105 2.54 -3.69 -12.31
N LYS A 106 3.57 -4.19 -13.01
CA LYS A 106 4.92 -4.35 -12.46
C LYS A 106 5.52 -3.01 -12.00
N GLN A 107 5.28 -1.94 -12.75
CA GLN A 107 5.74 -0.61 -12.36
C GLN A 107 5.00 -0.11 -11.12
N VAL A 108 3.68 -0.34 -11.04
CA VAL A 108 2.89 -0.05 -9.84
C VAL A 108 3.44 -0.81 -8.64
N GLU A 109 3.74 -2.09 -8.75
CA GLU A 109 4.33 -2.90 -7.68
C GLU A 109 5.68 -2.32 -7.19
N LYS A 110 6.58 -2.00 -8.13
CA LYS A 110 7.88 -1.40 -7.79
C LYS A 110 7.71 -0.03 -7.11
N ASN A 111 6.77 0.77 -7.61
CA ASN A 111 6.51 2.11 -7.08
C ASN A 111 5.80 2.05 -5.73
N MET A 112 4.92 1.08 -5.49
CA MET A 112 4.30 0.82 -4.19
C MET A 112 5.36 0.62 -3.12
N VAL A 113 6.32 -0.29 -3.34
CA VAL A 113 7.42 -0.54 -2.37
C VAL A 113 8.23 0.74 -2.11
N THR A 114 8.47 1.53 -3.15
CA THR A 114 9.24 2.77 -3.06
C THR A 114 8.47 3.87 -2.30
N ALA A 115 7.16 3.97 -2.53
CA ALA A 115 6.27 4.92 -1.87
C ALA A 115 6.18 4.61 -0.37
N VAL A 116 5.86 3.37 0.01
CA VAL A 116 5.79 2.94 1.42
C VAL A 116 7.14 3.17 2.12
N ARG A 117 8.26 2.82 1.48
CA ARG A 117 9.60 3.09 2.04
C ARG A 117 9.83 4.58 2.27
N THR A 118 9.39 5.44 1.37
CA THR A 118 9.50 6.89 1.51
C THR A 118 8.63 7.41 2.66
N CYS A 119 7.40 6.90 2.78
CA CYS A 119 6.51 7.21 3.91
C CYS A 119 7.12 6.82 5.26
N ILE A 120 7.68 5.61 5.36
CA ILE A 120 8.37 5.13 6.57
C ILE A 120 9.57 6.02 6.91
N LYS A 121 10.40 6.38 5.92
CA LYS A 121 11.54 7.28 6.15
C LYS A 121 11.10 8.64 6.66
N LYS A 122 10.09 9.25 6.01
CA LYS A 122 9.53 10.53 6.43
C LYS A 122 8.97 10.45 7.87
N ALA A 123 8.18 9.41 8.15
CA ALA A 123 7.65 9.19 9.50
C ALA A 123 8.76 9.01 10.54
N LYS A 124 9.83 8.28 10.22
CA LYS A 124 10.99 8.13 11.11
C LYS A 124 11.68 9.46 11.39
N ASP A 125 11.93 10.26 10.34
CA ASP A 125 12.64 11.54 10.48
C ASP A 125 11.82 12.60 11.24
N ASP A 126 10.50 12.48 11.23
CA ASP A 126 9.56 13.37 11.93
C ASP A 126 9.25 12.92 13.36
N PHE A 127 9.54 11.65 13.71
CA PHE A 127 9.15 11.02 15.00
C PHE A 127 9.70 11.76 16.22
N GLU A 128 10.98 12.13 16.21
CA GLU A 128 11.62 12.83 17.33
C GLU A 128 11.35 14.34 17.35
N LYS A 129 10.86 14.90 16.23
CA LYS A 129 10.66 16.35 16.05
C LYS A 129 9.26 16.82 16.39
N SER A 130 8.30 15.91 16.47
CA SER A 130 6.87 16.21 16.59
C SER A 130 6.28 15.62 17.86
N VAL A 131 5.17 16.20 18.32
CA VAL A 131 4.35 15.57 19.37
C VAL A 131 3.75 14.27 18.81
N ARG A 132 3.80 13.19 19.59
CA ARG A 132 3.41 11.84 19.16
C ARG A 132 1.99 11.78 18.55
N GLU A 133 1.05 12.52 19.11
CA GLU A 133 -0.36 12.57 18.68
C GLU A 133 -0.51 13.20 17.28
N GLU A 134 0.12 14.35 17.05
CA GLU A 134 0.15 15.02 15.74
C GLU A 134 0.90 14.19 14.69
N TRP A 135 2.01 13.58 15.11
CA TRP A 135 2.80 12.69 14.27
C TRP A 135 1.96 11.49 13.79
N LEU A 136 1.18 10.88 14.69
CA LEU A 136 0.34 9.73 14.36
C LEU A 136 -0.70 10.06 13.29
N ILE A 137 -1.33 11.23 13.35
CA ILE A 137 -2.38 11.64 12.39
C ILE A 137 -1.77 12.06 11.03
N ARG A 138 -0.54 12.56 11.01
CA ARG A 138 0.10 13.09 9.79
C ARG A 138 0.64 12.01 8.85
N HIS A 139 0.92 10.82 9.36
CA HIS A 139 1.60 9.76 8.61
C HIS A 139 0.69 8.57 8.35
N ALA A 140 0.98 7.86 7.26
CA ALA A 140 0.28 6.62 6.93
C ALA A 140 0.41 5.60 8.07
N HIS A 141 -0.67 4.88 8.37
CA HIS A 141 -0.81 3.96 9.50
C HIS A 141 0.28 2.90 9.52
N GLN A 142 0.58 2.28 8.38
CA GLN A 142 1.65 1.28 8.31
C GLN A 142 3.02 1.89 8.64
N SER A 143 3.25 3.16 8.27
CA SER A 143 4.49 3.87 8.59
C SER A 143 4.57 4.18 10.09
N VAL A 144 3.48 4.66 10.67
CA VAL A 144 3.35 4.94 12.11
C VAL A 144 3.63 3.66 12.93
N LEU A 145 2.99 2.55 12.56
CA LEU A 145 3.16 1.26 13.25
C LEU A 145 4.61 0.78 13.19
N THR A 146 5.20 0.76 11.99
CA THR A 146 6.57 0.30 11.77
C THR A 146 7.57 1.11 12.57
N VAL A 147 7.46 2.44 12.53
CA VAL A 147 8.36 3.34 13.26
C VAL A 147 8.16 3.20 14.77
N SER A 148 6.91 3.16 15.24
CA SER A 148 6.60 2.99 16.66
C SER A 148 7.18 1.69 17.23
N GLN A 149 7.01 0.56 16.53
CA GLN A 149 7.57 -0.73 16.93
C GLN A 149 9.10 -0.69 16.93
N THR A 150 9.71 -0.08 15.92
CA THR A 150 11.17 0.06 15.83
C THR A 150 11.73 0.83 17.02
N TYR A 151 11.16 2.00 17.34
CA TYR A 151 11.59 2.83 18.46
C TYR A 151 11.31 2.18 19.81
N TRP A 152 10.18 1.46 19.94
CA TRP A 152 9.90 0.67 21.14
C TRP A 152 10.95 -0.42 21.35
N CYS A 153 11.29 -1.18 20.29
CA CYS A 153 12.34 -2.20 20.35
C CYS A 153 13.70 -1.59 20.73
N VAL A 154 14.10 -0.48 20.10
CA VAL A 154 15.37 0.20 20.41
C VAL A 154 15.42 0.64 21.87
N ALA A 155 14.36 1.29 22.36
CA ALA A 155 14.30 1.75 23.74
C ALA A 155 14.31 0.58 24.75
N LEU A 156 13.59 -0.51 24.45
CA LEU A 156 13.61 -1.71 25.28
C LEU A 156 14.99 -2.36 25.29
N THR A 157 15.63 -2.52 24.13
CA THR A 157 16.98 -3.09 24.04
C THR A 157 17.97 -2.25 24.85
N GLN A 158 17.95 -0.92 24.71
CA GLN A 158 18.80 -0.02 25.51
C GLN A 158 18.58 -0.20 27.01
N THR A 159 17.31 -0.30 27.43
CA THR A 159 16.93 -0.52 28.83
C THR A 159 17.47 -1.84 29.36
N LEU A 160 17.34 -2.93 28.59
CA LEU A 160 17.81 -4.26 28.98
C LEU A 160 19.34 -4.36 29.01
N THR A 161 20.04 -3.65 28.12
CA THR A 161 21.52 -3.61 28.08
C THR A 161 22.12 -2.59 29.05
N SER A 162 21.30 -1.83 29.78
CA SER A 162 21.77 -0.87 30.79
C SER A 162 22.40 -1.59 31.98
N ASP A 163 23.17 -0.83 32.77
CA ASP A 163 23.83 -1.33 33.98
C ASP A 163 22.83 -2.05 34.91
N GLU A 164 23.25 -3.20 35.43
CA GLU A 164 22.40 -4.08 36.21
C GLU A 164 21.86 -3.41 37.49
N SER A 165 22.61 -2.46 38.05
CA SER A 165 22.21 -1.68 39.22
C SER A 165 21.04 -0.72 38.96
N ILE A 166 20.85 -0.25 37.72
CA ILE A 166 19.77 0.69 37.36
C ILE A 166 18.68 0.06 36.50
N ARG A 167 18.92 -1.13 35.94
CA ARG A 167 18.03 -1.82 35.00
C ARG A 167 16.58 -1.95 35.50
N GLN A 168 16.41 -2.27 36.78
CA GLN A 168 15.07 -2.40 37.36
C GLN A 168 14.31 -1.07 37.34
N ALA A 169 14.97 0.01 37.77
CA ALA A 169 14.36 1.34 37.80
C ALA A 169 14.05 1.85 36.37
N THR A 170 14.97 1.63 35.42
CA THR A 170 14.75 2.04 34.02
C THR A 170 13.64 1.25 33.34
N LEU A 171 13.46 -0.03 33.68
CA LEU A 171 12.33 -0.85 33.23
C LEU A 171 11.00 -0.34 33.77
N GLU A 172 10.92 0.00 35.06
CA GLU A 172 9.71 0.56 35.66
C GLU A 172 9.33 1.91 35.04
N ASP A 173 10.32 2.75 34.73
CA ASP A 173 10.08 4.03 34.05
C ASP A 173 9.64 3.84 32.60
N PHE A 174 10.21 2.87 31.90
CA PHE A 174 9.79 2.49 30.55
C PHE A 174 8.35 1.96 30.51
N GLU A 175 7.98 1.14 31.50
CA GLU A 175 6.62 0.63 31.68
C GLU A 175 5.62 1.78 31.91
N LYS A 176 5.92 2.67 32.87
CA LYS A 176 5.07 3.85 33.15
C LYS A 176 4.88 4.72 31.92
N LYS A 177 5.96 4.97 31.15
CA LYS A 177 5.89 5.73 29.89
C LYS A 177 5.01 5.02 28.86
N SER A 178 5.13 3.70 28.72
CA SER A 178 4.34 2.91 27.78
C SER A 178 2.84 2.97 28.10
N TYR A 179 2.47 2.86 29.39
CA TYR A 179 1.08 3.03 29.82
C TYR A 179 0.56 4.45 29.57
N LEU A 180 1.37 5.47 29.82
CA LEU A 180 0.99 6.86 29.55
C LEU A 180 0.70 7.05 28.05
N ASP A 181 1.59 6.60 27.18
CA ASP A 181 1.43 6.72 25.72
C ASP A 181 0.20 5.93 25.24
N LEU A 182 -0.04 4.73 25.76
CA LEU A 182 -1.22 3.93 25.43
C LEU A 182 -2.52 4.63 25.86
N ASN A 183 -2.54 5.23 27.04
CA ASN A 183 -3.71 5.98 27.53
C ASN A 183 -3.99 7.23 26.69
N LYS A 184 -2.94 7.93 26.23
CA LYS A 184 -3.08 9.06 25.30
C LYS A 184 -3.69 8.62 23.96
N LEU A 185 -3.20 7.52 23.40
CA LEU A 185 -3.77 6.93 22.18
C LEU A 185 -5.24 6.54 22.38
N ALA A 186 -5.57 5.90 23.51
CA ALA A 186 -6.95 5.55 23.85
C ALA A 186 -7.86 6.77 24.02
N ALA A 187 -7.33 7.90 24.51
CA ALA A 187 -8.06 9.16 24.58
C ALA A 187 -8.29 9.75 23.17
N LEU A 188 -7.30 9.65 22.28
CA LEU A 188 -7.38 10.18 20.91
C LEU A 188 -8.44 9.46 20.07
N VAL A 189 -8.57 8.13 20.20
CA VAL A 189 -9.61 7.33 19.52
C VAL A 189 -11.03 7.67 20.01
N ARG A 190 -11.18 8.23 21.21
CA ARG A 190 -12.50 8.65 21.75
C ARG A 190 -12.96 10.01 21.24
N GLN A 191 -12.11 10.74 20.54
CA GLN A 191 -12.45 12.03 19.93
C GLN A 191 -12.96 11.82 18.50
N GLU A 192 -13.60 12.84 17.93
CA GLU A 192 -13.90 12.83 16.49
C GLU A 192 -12.58 12.89 15.72
N LEU A 193 -12.28 11.81 15.00
CA LEU A 193 -11.13 11.74 14.11
C LEU A 193 -11.44 12.56 12.84
N PRO A 194 -10.49 13.37 12.34
CA PRO A 194 -10.65 14.18 11.13
C PRO A 194 -10.74 13.34 9.85
#